data_AF-M0LN81-F1
#
_entry.id   AF-M0LN81-F1
#
_cell.length_a   1.000
_cell.length_b   1.000
_cell.length_c   1.000
_cell.angle_alpha   90.00
_cell.angle_beta   90.00
_cell.angle_gamma   90.00
#
_symmetry.space_group_name_H-M   'P 1'
#
loop_
_entity.id
_entity.type
_entity.pdbx_description
1 polymer ?
#
loop_
_entity_poly.entity_id
_entity_poly.type
_entity_poly.pdbx_seq_one_letter_code
_entity_poly.pdbx_strand_id
1 'polypeptide(L)' 'MQCHYCDREADIAVENDGVKVGVCKTHFREQMAELEDADWLEDLDEELDIDRRE' A
#
# COMPACT_ATOMS: atom_id res chain seq x y z
N MET A 1 -11.47 5.66 12.57
CA MET A 1 -11.63 5.64 11.10
C MET A 1 -11.83 4.19 10.69
N GLN A 2 -12.71 3.90 9.72
CA GLN A 2 -13.02 2.52 9.33
C GLN A 2 -12.20 2.10 8.12
N CYS A 3 -11.96 0.79 7.99
CA CYS A 3 -11.32 0.23 6.83
C CYS A 3 -12.22 0.41 5.61
N HIS A 4 -11.64 0.80 4.48
CA HIS A 4 -12.38 0.99 3.24
C HIS A 4 -12.98 -0.33 2.69
N TYR A 5 -12.30 -1.44 2.93
CA TYR A 5 -12.65 -2.76 2.40
C TYR A 5 -13.51 -3.60 3.35
N CYS A 6 -13.65 -3.20 4.62
CA CYS A 6 -14.51 -3.89 5.59
C CYS A 6 -14.87 -2.97 6.76
N ASP A 7 -15.90 -3.32 7.51
CA ASP A 7 -16.37 -2.54 8.67
C ASP A 7 -15.46 -2.57 9.90
N ARG A 8 -14.25 -3.15 9.80
CA ARG A 8 -13.28 -3.15 10.90
C ARG A 8 -12.63 -1.78 11.06
N GLU A 9 -12.11 -1.52 12.26
CA GLU A 9 -11.32 -0.31 12.51
C GLU A 9 -10.05 -0.31 11.65
N ALA A 10 -9.69 0.86 11.11
CA ALA A 10 -8.50 1.01 10.31
C ALA A 10 -7.25 1.17 11.20
N ASP A 11 -6.25 0.33 10.96
CA ASP A 11 -4.93 0.43 11.61
C ASP A 11 -4.01 1.43 10.89
N ILE A 12 -4.18 1.60 9.58
CA ILE A 12 -3.33 2.43 8.72
C ILE A 12 -4.19 3.48 8.03
N ALA A 13 -3.63 4.70 7.92
CA ALA A 13 -4.20 5.80 7.15
C ALA A 13 -3.25 6.16 6.02
N VAL A 14 -3.74 6.16 4.78
CA VAL A 14 -3.01 6.63 3.60
C VAL A 14 -3.67 7.90 3.11
N GLU A 15 -2.88 8.91 2.78
CA GLU A 15 -3.36 10.17 2.20
C GLU A 15 -2.65 10.41 0.87
N ASN A 16 -3.41 10.75 -0.17
CA ASN A 16 -2.88 11.08 -1.49
C ASN A 16 -3.78 12.14 -2.14
N ASP A 17 -3.19 13.25 -2.64
CA ASP A 17 -3.90 14.39 -3.23
C ASP A 17 -5.13 14.88 -2.42
N GLY A 18 -4.99 14.90 -1.09
CA GLY A 18 -6.05 15.33 -0.17
C GLY A 18 -7.16 14.29 0.07
N VAL A 19 -7.07 13.10 -0.52
CA VAL A 19 -7.94 11.96 -0.23
C VAL A 19 -7.29 11.08 0.83
N LYS A 20 -7.98 10.91 1.96
CA LYS A 20 -7.52 10.07 3.07
C LYS A 20 -8.34 8.79 3.16
N VAL A 21 -7.67 7.65 3.10
CA VAL A 21 -8.28 6.31 3.14
C VAL A 21 -7.73 5.53 4.34
N GLY A 22 -8.62 4.93 5.12
CA GLY A 22 -8.25 4.01 6.20
C GLY A 22 -8.30 2.56 5.76
N VAL A 23 -7.32 1.74 6.15
CA VAL A 23 -7.32 0.30 5.90
C VAL A 23 -6.85 -0.49 7.12
N CYS A 24 -7.34 -1.72 7.30
CA CYS A 24 -6.82 -2.63 8.31
C CYS A 24 -5.57 -3.36 7.80
N LYS A 25 -4.78 -3.94 8.71
CA LYS A 25 -3.52 -4.62 8.35
C LYS A 25 -3.67 -5.74 7.32
N THR A 26 -4.79 -6.46 7.33
CA THR A 26 -5.06 -7.56 6.41
C THR A 26 -5.15 -7.03 4.97
N HIS A 27 -6.07 -6.10 4.73
CA HIS A 27 -6.27 -5.55 3.39
C HIS A 27 -5.09 -4.71 2.91
N PHE A 28 -4.34 -4.06 3.81
CA PHE A 28 -3.11 -3.38 3.42
C PHE A 28 -2.07 -4.35 2.84
N ARG A 29 -1.88 -5.52 3.47
CA ARG A 29 -0.96 -6.54 2.99
C ARG A 29 -1.42 -7.19 1.69
N GLU A 30 -2.71 -7.46 1.56
CA GLU A 30 -3.28 -8.01 0.32
C GLU A 30 -3.06 -7.04 -0.85
N GLN A 31 -3.37 -5.75 -0.64
CA GLN A 31 -3.16 -4.74 -1.68
C GLN A 31 -1.69 -4.54 -2.02
N MET A 32 -0.78 -4.56 -1.03
CA MET A 32 0.66 -4.48 -1.31
C MET A 32 1.16 -5.69 -2.12
N ALA A 33 0.71 -6.90 -1.79
CA ALA A 33 1.07 -8.09 -2.55
C ALA A 33 0.58 -8.03 -4.01
N GLU A 34 -0.61 -7.49 -4.25
CA GLU A 34 -1.13 -7.28 -5.61
C GLU A 34 -0.34 -6.22 -6.38
N LEU A 35 0.25 -5.24 -5.68
CA LEU A 35 1.16 -4.27 -6.29
C LEU A 35 2.51 -4.92 -6.61
N GLU A 36 3.07 -5.73 -5.71
CA GLU A 36 4.33 -6.47 -5.91
C GLU A 36 4.29 -7.42 -7.11
N ASP A 37 3.12 -8.02 -7.40
CA ASP A 37 2.90 -8.87 -8.58
C ASP A 37 2.59 -8.09 -9.86
N ALA A 38 2.49 -6.75 -9.79
CA ALA A 38 2.11 -5.94 -10.93
C ALA A 38 3.35 -5.37 -11.63
N ASP A 39 3.48 -5.66 -12.93
CA ASP A 39 4.55 -5.29 -13.86
C ASP A 39 5.08 -3.83 -13.72
N TRP A 40 4.25 -2.90 -13.25
CA TRP A 40 4.65 -1.50 -13.02
C TRP A 40 5.66 -1.31 -11.89
N LEU A 41 5.81 -2.28 -10.99
CA LEU A 41 6.79 -2.24 -9.91
C LEU A 41 8.21 -2.60 -10.38
N GLU A 42 8.34 -3.37 -11.47
CA GLU A 42 9.63 -3.54 -12.19
C GLU A 42 10.08 -2.20 -12.80
N ASP A 43 9.17 -1.43 -13.38
CA ASP A 43 9.45 -0.09 -13.92
C ASP A 43 9.77 0.93 -12.80
N LEU A 44 9.18 0.76 -11.61
CA LEU A 44 9.43 1.63 -10.45
C LEU A 44 10.76 1.32 -9.73
N ASP A 45 11.23 0.07 -9.76
CA ASP A 45 12.54 -0.34 -9.21
C ASP A 45 13.70 0.33 -10.00
N GLU A 46 13.53 0.55 -11.31
CA GLU A 46 14.47 1.36 -12.10
C GLU A 46 14.50 2.84 -11.69
N GLU A 47 13.39 3.38 -11.16
CA GLU A 47 13.29 4.79 -10.73
C GLU A 47 13.70 5.01 -9.27
N LEU A 48 13.59 3.99 -8.41
CA LEU A 48 13.90 4.08 -6.99
C LEU A 48 15.19 3.31 -6.69
N ASP A 49 16.32 4.03 -6.69
CA ASP A 49 17.64 3.58 -6.22
C ASP A 49 17.59 3.22 -4.71
N ILE A 50 16.93 2.12 -4.38
CA ILE A 50 16.83 1.61 -3.01
C ILE A 50 18.00 0.64 -2.81
N ASP A 51 19.12 1.20 -2.35
CA ASP A 51 20.29 0.43 -1.89
C ASP A 51 19.88 -0.47 -0.70
N ARG A 52 19.43 -1.68 -1.01
CA ARG A 52 19.11 -2.71 -0.02
C ARG A 52 20.43 -3.23 0.56
N ARG A 53 20.93 -2.60 1.62
CA ARG A 53 22.03 -3.14 2.42
C ARG A 53 21.61 -4.44 3.11
N GLU A 54 22.38 -5.48 2.81
CA GLU A 54 22.43 -6.82 3.43
C GLU A 54 22.82 -6.83 4.91
#